data_AF-A0A9X8JGT8-F1
#
_entry.id   AF-A0A9X8JGT8-F1
#
_cell.length_a   1.000
_cell.length_b   1.000
_cell.length_c   1.000
_cell.angle_alpha   90.00
_cell.angle_beta   90.00
_cell.angle_gamma   90.00
#
_symmetry.space_group_name_H-M   'P 1'
#
loop_
_entity.id
_entity.type
_entity.pdbx_description
1 polymer ?
#
loop_
_entity_poly.entity_id
_entity_poly.type
_entity_poly.pdbx_seq_one_letter_code
_entity_poly.pdbx_strand_id
1 'polypeptide(L)' 'MSTFLKKAFIFTLNNITMCLFSTCLFWIFYVLFVGYAPWSEKIVYLVIAISIFIGPRKLSDWFYKKGT' A
#
# COMPACT_ATOMS: atom_id res chain seq x y z
N MET A 1 -9.01 4.79 -24.29
CA MET A 1 -9.09 3.65 -23.35
C MET A 1 -10.49 3.64 -22.77
N SER A 2 -11.29 2.62 -23.05
CA SER A 2 -12.71 2.55 -22.64
C SER A 2 -12.84 2.81 -21.13
N THR A 3 -13.84 3.60 -20.72
CA THR A 3 -14.09 4.01 -19.33
C THR A 3 -14.17 2.80 -18.37
N PHE A 4 -14.58 1.64 -18.88
CA PHE A 4 -14.59 0.37 -18.16
C PHE A 4 -13.20 -0.15 -17.80
N LEU A 5 -12.22 -0.05 -18.72
CA LEU A 5 -10.84 -0.47 -18.46
C LEU A 5 -10.20 0.38 -17.35
N LYS A 6 -10.46 1.68 -17.32
CA LYS A 6 -10.01 2.56 -16.23
C LYS A 6 -10.59 2.13 -14.88
N LYS A 7 -11.90 1.85 -14.83
CA LYS A 7 -12.59 1.47 -13.59
C LYS A 7 -12.13 0.10 -13.07
N ALA A 8 -11.97 -0.87 -13.97
CA ALA A 8 -11.44 -2.20 -13.64
C ALA A 8 -9.98 -2.14 -13.16
N PHE A 9 -9.16 -1.30 -13.78
CA PHE A 9 -7.76 -1.11 -13.38
C PHE A 9 -7.65 -0.47 -11.98
N ILE A 10 -8.41 0.58 -11.70
CA ILE A 10 -8.45 1.22 -10.38
C ILE A 10 -8.95 0.23 -9.32
N PHE A 11 -9.99 -0.54 -9.62
CA PHE A 11 -10.51 -1.56 -8.69
C PHE A 11 -9.46 -2.63 -8.36
N THR A 12 -8.75 -3.11 -9.38
CA THR A 12 -7.69 -4.11 -9.22
C THR A 12 -6.53 -3.55 -8.40
N LEU A 13 -6.08 -2.33 -8.71
CA LEU A 13 -5.04 -1.64 -7.94
C LEU A 13 -5.42 -1.46 -6.48
N ASN A 14 -6.66 -1.08 -6.20
CA ASN A 14 -7.13 -0.85 -4.84
C ASN A 14 -7.19 -2.16 -4.03
N ASN A 15 -7.64 -3.25 -4.66
CA ASN A 15 -7.63 -4.59 -4.03
C ASN A 15 -6.20 -5.09 -3.77
N ILE A 16 -5.28 -4.93 -4.72
CA ILE A 16 -3.88 -5.31 -4.54
C ILE A 16 -3.25 -4.49 -3.40
N THR A 17 -3.54 -3.19 -3.34
CA THR A 17 -3.05 -2.31 -2.27
C THR A 17 -3.58 -2.72 -0.90
N MET A 18 -4.87 -3.05 -0.79
CA MET A 18 -5.47 -3.57 0.45
C MET A 18 -4.89 -4.92 0.87
N CYS A 19 -4.59 -5.81 -0.08
CA CYS A 19 -4.01 -7.11 0.23
C CYS A 19 -2.55 -6.98 0.70
N LEU A 20 -1.76 -6.15 0.01
CA LEU A 20 -0.40 -5.78 0.44
C LEU A 20 -0.42 -5.09 1.81
N PHE A 21 -1.43 -4.25 2.09
CA PHE A 21 -1.58 -3.61 3.39
C PHE A 21 -1.74 -4.60 4.53
N SER A 22 -2.65 -5.57 4.38
CA SER A 22 -2.86 -6.61 5.39
C SER A 22 -1.58 -7.40 5.64
N THR A 23 -0.87 -7.75 4.56
CA THR A 23 0.40 -8.51 4.63
C THR A 23 1.52 -7.70 5.29
N CYS A 24 1.70 -6.42 4.90
CA CYS A 24 2.70 -5.54 5.48
C CYS A 24 2.41 -5.25 6.96
N LEU A 25 1.16 -4.98 7.32
CA LEU A 25 0.77 -4.80 8.73
C LEU A 25 1.06 -6.06 9.54
N PHE A 26 0.69 -7.24 9.04
CA PHE A 26 0.97 -8.49 9.72
C PHE A 26 2.47 -8.66 10.00
N TRP A 27 3.33 -8.36 9.02
CA TRP A 27 4.78 -8.39 9.20
C TRP A 27 5.30 -7.35 10.19
N ILE A 28 4.76 -6.13 10.17
CA ILE A 28 5.10 -5.09 11.15
C ILE A 28 4.71 -5.55 12.56
N PHE A 29 3.49 -6.06 12.74
CA PHE A 29 3.02 -6.61 14.01
C PHE A 29 3.88 -7.78 14.47
N TYR A 30 4.25 -8.68 13.57
CA TYR A 30 5.15 -9.79 13.87
C TYR A 30 6.53 -9.29 14.33
N VAL A 31 7.13 -8.34 13.62
CA VAL A 31 8.42 -7.74 14.03
C VAL A 31 8.28 -6.96 15.34
N LEU A 32 7.17 -6.28 15.56
CA LEU A 32 6.93 -5.50 16.78
C LEU A 32 6.80 -6.39 18.02
N PHE A 33 5.97 -7.44 17.93
CA PHE A 33 5.58 -8.28 19.06
C PHE A 33 6.42 -9.55 19.23
N VAL A 34 6.92 -10.14 18.14
CA VAL A 34 7.62 -11.44 18.15
C VAL A 34 9.10 -11.28 17.83
N GLY A 35 9.47 -10.31 16.97
CA GLY A 35 10.85 -10.10 16.54
C GLY A 35 11.74 -9.43 17.59
N TYR A 36 12.87 -10.08 17.92
CA TYR A 36 13.96 -9.56 18.76
C TYR A 36 14.86 -8.53 18.02
N ALA A 37 14.28 -7.77 17.08
CA ALA A 37 15.01 -6.75 16.33
C ALA A 37 15.09 -5.44 17.13
N PRO A 38 16.20 -4.68 17.06
CA PRO A 38 16.31 -3.39 17.71
C PRO A 38 15.25 -2.41 17.18
N TRP A 39 14.73 -1.55 18.05
CA TRP A 39 13.65 -0.60 17.75
C TRP A 39 13.90 0.26 16.50
N SER A 40 15.16 0.59 16.22
CA SER A 40 15.59 1.33 15.03
C SER A 40 15.19 0.63 13.72
N GLU A 41 15.40 -0.68 13.62
CA GLU A 41 15.05 -1.45 12.43
C GLU A 41 13.53 -1.53 12.25
N LYS A 42 12.79 -1.66 13.35
CA LYS A 42 11.31 -1.69 13.33
C LYS A 42 10.73 -0.40 12.72
N ILE A 43 11.32 0.76 13.01
CA ILE A 43 10.89 2.05 12.46
C ILE A 43 11.15 2.12 10.95
N VAL A 44 12.27 1.59 10.47
CA VAL A 44 12.61 1.60 9.03
C VAL A 44 11.58 0.80 8.21
N TYR A 45 11.22 -0.40 8.66
CA TYR A 45 10.19 -1.21 8.00
C TYR A 45 8.83 -0.51 7.98
N LEU A 46 8.50 0.21 9.05
CA LEU A 46 7.26 0.97 9.17
C LEU A 46 7.25 2.16 8.18
N VAL A 47 8.35 2.90 8.05
CA VAL A 47 8.49 4.02 7.09
C VAL A 47 8.41 3.53 5.63
N ILE A 48 9.03 2.39 5.32
CA ILE A 48 8.95 1.77 3.99
C ILE A 48 7.50 1.38 3.68
N ALA A 49 6.80 0.75 4.62
CA ALA A 49 5.40 0.37 4.44
C ALA A 49 4.49 1.59 4.20
N ILE A 50 4.68 2.67 4.96
CA ILE A 50 3.92 3.93 4.75
C ILE A 50 4.24 4.53 3.37
N SER A 51 5.49 4.51 2.94
CA SER A 51 5.90 5.06 1.65
C SER A 51 5.31 4.28 0.48
N ILE A 52 5.30 2.94 0.58
CA ILE A 52 4.64 2.05 -0.39
C ILE A 52 3.12 2.27 -0.38
N PHE A 53 2.54 2.79 0.70
CA PHE A 53 1.10 3.07 0.79
C PHE A 53 0.71 4.40 0.13
N ILE A 54 1.52 5.45 0.31
CA ILE A 54 1.24 6.79 -0.21
C ILE A 54 1.35 6.82 -1.74
N GLY A 55 2.33 6.12 -2.32
CA GLY A 55 2.58 6.07 -3.76
C GLY A 55 1.38 5.63 -4.62
N PRO A 56 0.87 4.39 -4.49
CA PRO A 56 -0.21 3.86 -5.29
C PRO A 56 -1.55 4.53 -4.99
N ARG A 57 -1.80 4.95 -3.75
CA ARG A 57 -3.01 5.72 -3.40
C ARG A 57 -3.03 7.06 -4.14
N LYS A 58 -1.93 7.82 -4.09
CA LYS A 58 -1.78 9.09 -4.81
C LYS A 58 -1.80 8.91 -6.33
N LEU A 59 -1.24 7.81 -6.83
CA LEU A 59 -1.30 7.44 -8.25
C LEU A 59 -2.75 7.17 -8.68
N SER A 60 -3.50 6.39 -7.89
CA SER A 60 -4.91 6.09 -8.17
C SER A 60 -5.77 7.35 -8.20
N ASP A 61 -5.53 8.27 -7.28
CA ASP A 61 -6.23 9.55 -7.15
C ASP A 61 -5.92 10.45 -8.35
N TRP A 62 -4.65 10.47 -8.79
CA TRP A 62 -4.23 11.20 -9.98
C TRP A 62 -4.85 10.64 -11.27
N PHE A 63 -4.94 9.30 -11.39
CA PHE A 63 -5.60 8.63 -12.51
C PHE A 63 -7.11 8.87 -12.54
N TYR A 64 -7.75 8.93 -11.37
CA TYR A 64 -9.16 9.30 -11.24
C TYR A 64 -9.39 10.75 -11.68
N LYS A 65 -8.60 11.69 -11.16
CA LYS A 65 -8.73 13.14 -11.43
C LYS A 65 -8.43 13.53 -12.88
N LYS A 66 -7.59 12.76 -13.59
CA LYS A 66 -7.26 12.96 -15.01
C LYS A 66 -8.21 12.21 -15.96
N GLY A 67 -9.18 11.47 -15.42
CA GLY A 67 -10.16 10.67 -16.17
C GLY A 67 -11.57 11.23 -16.22
N THR A 68 -11.87 12.22 -15.37
CA THR A 68 -12.97 13.20 -15.51
C THR A 68 -12.51 14.37 -16.35
#